data_AF-A0A353HU53-F1
#
_entry.id   AF-A0A353HU53-F1
#
_cell.length_a   1.000
_cell.length_b   1.000
_cell.length_c   1.000
_cell.angle_alpha   90.00
_cell.angle_beta   90.00
_cell.angle_gamma   90.00
#
_symmetry.space_group_name_H-M   'P 1'
#
loop_
_entity.id
_entity.type
_entity.pdbx_description
1 polymer ?
#
loop_
_entity_poly.entity_id
_entity_poly.type
_entity_poly.pdbx_seq_one_letter_code
_entity_poly.pdbx_strand_id
1 'polypeptide(L)' 'MPSLTHWINQYLFAAGSMFALLIAVDMLIRGEAFARAWPSALAWSVVASALFIGRRYYNMRKGLDCAVCERLDKK' A
#
# COMPACT_ATOMS: atom_id res chain seq x y z
N MET A 1 16.47 9.75 -7.11
CA MET A 1 15.71 8.58 -6.58
C MET A 1 15.36 8.88 -5.13
N PRO A 2 14.14 8.57 -4.64
CA PRO A 2 13.74 8.84 -3.27
C PRO A 2 14.64 8.08 -2.29
N SER A 3 14.82 8.62 -1.08
CA SER A 3 15.56 7.95 -0.03
C SER A 3 14.85 6.66 0.42
N LEU A 4 15.59 5.73 1.01
CA LEU A 4 15.02 4.49 1.56
C LEU A 4 13.92 4.78 2.58
N THR A 5 14.11 5.82 3.41
CA THR A 5 13.15 6.28 4.41
C THR A 5 11.80 6.67 3.80
N HIS A 6 11.79 7.25 2.60
CA HIS A 6 10.54 7.58 1.91
C HIS A 6 9.70 6.33 1.63
N TRP A 7 10.34 5.27 1.14
CA TRP A 7 9.67 4.00 0.83
C TRP A 7 9.18 3.28 2.09
N ILE A 8 9.96 3.32 3.17
CA ILE A 8 9.56 2.77 4.47
C ILE A 8 8.34 3.51 5.00
N ASN A 9 8.37 4.84 5.01
CA ASN A 9 7.24 5.64 5.50
C ASN A 9 5.98 5.40 4.65
N GLN A 10 6.12 5.34 3.33
CA GLN A 10 5.01 5.05 2.43
C GLN A 10 4.45 3.64 2.67
N TYR A 11 5.31 2.67 2.95
CA TYR A 11 4.92 1.31 3.31
C TYR A 11 4.17 1.22 4.62
N LEU A 12 4.70 1.85 5.67
CA LEU A 12 4.03 1.87 6.97
C LEU A 12 2.69 2.57 6.90
N PHE A 13 2.59 3.67 6.16
CA PHE A 13 1.33 4.39 5.98
C PHE A 13 0.29 3.57 5.20
N ALA A 14 0.68 2.92 4.11
CA ALA A 14 -0.21 2.06 3.32
C ALA A 14 -0.66 0.83 4.12
N ALA A 15 0.27 0.15 4.79
CA ALA A 15 -0.03 -1.04 5.58
C ALA A 15 -0.89 -0.69 6.78
N GLY A 16 -0.58 0.40 7.48
CA GLY A 16 -1.34 0.87 8.63
C GLY A 16 -2.77 1.26 8.27
N SER A 17 -2.96 2.01 7.18
CA SER A 17 -4.32 2.40 6.74
C SER A 17 -5.15 1.21 6.28
N MET A 18 -4.57 0.28 5.51
CA MET A 18 -5.26 -0.94 5.08
C MET A 18 -5.59 -1.86 6.27
N PHE A 19 -4.67 -2.00 7.23
CA PHE A 19 -4.91 -2.76 8.46
C PHE A 19 -6.07 -2.16 9.27
N ALA A 20 -6.07 -0.84 9.47
CA ALA A 20 -7.14 -0.15 10.19
C ALA A 20 -8.50 -0.35 9.50
N LEU A 21 -8.56 -0.29 8.17
CA LEU A 21 -9.77 -0.55 7.41
C LEU A 21 -10.26 -1.99 7.58
N LEU A 22 -9.39 -2.98 7.47
CA LEU A 22 -9.76 -4.39 7.62
C LEU A 22 -10.26 -4.70 9.03
N ILE A 23 -9.56 -4.22 10.06
CA ILE A 23 -10.01 -4.33 11.46
C ILE A 23 -11.36 -3.67 11.66
N ALA A 24 -11.57 -2.46 11.11
CA ALA A 24 -12.84 -1.77 11.22
C ALA A 24 -13.97 -2.58 10.59
N VAL A 25 -13.75 -3.19 9.42
CA VAL A 25 -14.74 -4.05 8.76
C VAL A 25 -15.02 -5.31 9.60
N ASP A 26 -13.99 -6.02 10.03
CA ASP A 26 -14.16 -7.26 10.80
C ASP A 26 -14.86 -7.02 12.14
N MET A 27 -14.53 -5.93 12.84
CA MET A 27 -15.13 -5.63 14.15
C MET A 27 -16.49 -4.95 14.04
N LEU A 28 -16.64 -3.92 13.20
CA LEU A 28 -17.87 -3.11 13.16
C LEU A 28 -18.97 -3.76 12.31
N ILE A 29 -18.60 -4.47 11.24
CA ILE A 29 -19.57 -5.03 10.27
C ILE A 29 -19.79 -6.52 10.53
N ARG A 30 -18.72 -7.28 10.77
CA ARG A 30 -18.83 -8.73 11.00
C ARG A 30 -19.02 -9.11 12.47
N GLY A 31 -18.73 -8.20 13.39
CA GLY A 31 -18.83 -8.47 14.83
C GLY A 31 -17.80 -9.47 15.35
N GLU A 32 -16.68 -9.64 14.64
CA GLU A 32 -15.62 -10.57 15.01
C GLU A 32 -14.81 -10.06 16.20
N ALA A 33 -14.34 -10.99 17.04
CA ALA A 33 -13.44 -10.64 18.12
C ALA A 33 -12.08 -10.20 17.56
N PHE A 34 -11.50 -9.13 18.12
CA PHE A 34 -10.21 -8.59 17.68
C PHE A 34 -9.12 -9.67 17.59
N ALA A 35 -9.03 -10.54 18.61
CA ALA A 35 -8.07 -11.64 18.69
C ALA A 35 -8.11 -12.59 17.48
N ARG A 36 -9.26 -12.71 16.81
CA ARG A 36 -9.45 -13.54 15.62
C ARG A 36 -9.21 -12.77 14.32
N ALA A 37 -9.55 -11.49 14.28
CA ALA A 37 -9.50 -10.65 13.09
C ALA A 37 -8.08 -10.13 12.77
N TRP A 38 -7.30 -9.76 13.80
CA TRP A 38 -6.03 -9.06 13.59
C TRP A 38 -4.95 -9.84 12.83
N PRO A 39 -4.79 -11.17 12.97
CA PRO A 39 -3.74 -11.89 12.25
C PRO A 39 -3.94 -11.87 10.74
N SER A 40 -5.18 -12.10 10.28
CA SER A 40 -5.53 -12.04 8.87
C SER A 40 -5.48 -10.62 8.33
N ALA A 41 -6.00 -9.64 9.06
CA ALA A 41 -5.95 -8.24 8.65
C ALA A 41 -4.51 -7.75 8.46
N LEU A 42 -3.60 -8.14 9.36
CA LEU A 42 -2.19 -7.77 9.29
C LEU A 42 -1.46 -8.48 8.14
N ALA A 43 -1.72 -9.77 7.94
CA ALA A 43 -1.13 -10.50 6.81
C ALA A 43 -1.52 -9.87 5.46
N TRP A 44 -2.81 -9.59 5.27
CA TRP A 44 -3.30 -9.01 4.03
C TRP A 44 -2.89 -7.55 3.84
N SER A 45 -2.81 -6.74 4.90
CA SER A 45 -2.35 -5.36 4.78
C SER A 45 -0.88 -5.27 4.35
N VAL A 46 -0.02 -6.15 4.89
CA VAL A 46 1.40 -6.29 4.51
C VAL A 46 1.51 -6.70 3.04
N VAL A 47 0.79 -7.76 2.62
CA VAL A 47 0.82 -8.24 1.24
C VAL A 47 0.34 -7.16 0.26
N ALA A 48 -0.79 -6.53 0.52
CA ALA A 48 -1.34 -5.48 -0.33
C ALA A 48 -0.38 -4.29 -0.46
N SER A 49 0.23 -3.86 0.65
CA SER A 49 1.18 -2.74 0.66
C SER A 49 2.46 -3.08 -0.11
N ALA A 50 2.97 -4.30 0.04
CA ALA A 50 4.14 -4.78 -0.68
C ALA A 50 3.89 -4.79 -2.20
N LEU A 51 2.71 -5.23 -2.64
CA LEU A 51 2.34 -5.23 -4.05
C LEU A 51 2.24 -3.80 -4.61
N PHE A 52 1.55 -2.90 -3.89
CA PHE A 52 1.35 -1.53 -4.35
C PHE A 52 2.68 -0.76 -4.45
N ILE A 53 3.49 -0.83 -3.40
CA ILE A 53 4.78 -0.12 -3.34
C ILE A 53 5.82 -0.78 -4.22
N GLY A 54 5.85 -2.11 -4.29
CA GLY A 54 6.71 -2.84 -5.21
C GLY A 54 6.42 -2.46 -6.66
N ARG A 55 5.14 -2.33 -7.04
CA ARG A 55 4.77 -1.86 -8.38
C ARG A 55 5.19 -0.41 -8.61
N ARG A 56 4.99 0.47 -7.63
CA ARG A 56 5.40 1.88 -7.73
C ARG A 56 6.92 2.01 -7.86
N TYR A 57 7.67 1.27 -7.05
CA TYR A 57 9.13 1.20 -7.12
C TYR A 57 9.61 0.68 -8.48
N TYR A 58 9.00 -0.39 -8.99
CA TYR A 58 9.29 -0.94 -10.31
C TYR A 58 9.06 0.09 -11.43
N ASN A 59 7.92 0.78 -11.41
CA ASN A 59 7.58 1.80 -12.40
C ASN A 59 8.58 2.96 -12.37
N MET A 60 8.96 3.42 -11.17
CA MET A 60 9.93 4.49 -11.00
C MET A 60 11.31 4.10 -11.54
N ARG A 61 11.76 2.86 -11.24
CA ARG A 61 13.04 2.32 -11.74
C ARG A 61 13.08 2.18 -13.25
N LYS A 62 11.93 1.96 -13.88
CA LYS A 62 11.78 1.86 -15.34
C LYS A 62 11.53 3.20 -16.03
N GLY A 63 11.50 4.31 -15.29
CA GLY A 63 11.22 5.64 -15.85
C GLY A 63 9.79 5.78 -16.38
N LEU A 64 8.88 4.86 -16.04
CA LEU A 64 7.50 4.87 -16.52
C LEU A 64 6.67 6.00 -15.91
N ASP A 65 7.13 6.62 -14.81
CA ASP A 65 6.55 7.86 -14.30
C ASP A 65 6.66 9.01 -15.32
N CYS A 66 7.70 9.03 -16.17
CA CYS A 66 7.82 10.01 -17.26
C CYS A 66 7.04 9.60 -18.52
N ALA A 67 6.61 8.36 -18.68
CA ALA A 67 5.89 7.94 -19.89
C ALA A 67 4.52 8.64 -20.04
N VAL A 68 3.88 8.99 -18.92
CA VAL A 68 2.68 9.85 -18.93
C VAL A 68 3.05 11.30 -19.21
N CYS A 69 4.15 11.81 -18.64
CA CYS A 69 4.63 13.17 -18.92
C CYS A 69 4.97 13.36 -20.40
N GLU A 70 5.72 12.43 -21.01
CA GLU A 70 6.10 12.47 -22.43
C GLU A 70 4.88 12.40 -23.36
N ARG A 71 3.80 11.73 -22.92
CA ARG A 71 2.51 11.73 -23.62
C ARG A 71 1.71 13.02 -23.44
N LEU A 72 1.84 13.70 -22.31
CA LEU A 72 1.16 14.97 -22.03
C LEU A 72 1.87 16.18 -22.66
N ASP A 73 3.19 16.15 -22.75
CA ASP A 73 4.03 17.21 -23.33
C ASP A 73 3.97 17.25 -24.86
N LYS A 74 3.46 16.18 -25.48
CA LYS A 74 3.22 16.07 -26.93
C LYS A 74 1.92 16.73 -27.40
N LYS A 75 1.39 17.71 -26.67
CA LYS A 75 0.13 18.37 -27.00
C LYS A 75 0.34 19.72 -27.69
#